data_AF-A0A078QZL7-F1
#
_entry.id   AF-A0A078QZL7-F1
#
_cell.length_a   1.000
_cell.length_b   1.000
_cell.length_c   1.000
_cell.angle_alpha   90.00
_cell.angle_beta   90.00
_cell.angle_gamma   90.00
#
_symmetry.space_group_name_H-M   'P 1'
#
loop_
_entity.id
_entity.type
_entity.pdbx_description
1 polymer ?
#
loop_
_entity_poly.entity_id
_entity_poly.type
_entity_poly.pdbx_seq_one_letter_code
_entity_poly.pdbx_strand_id
1 'polypeptide(L)'
;MKKIFYCFLLLTFFVLSCSKEEADMDGSQNKETENKEIKIILEAETSSQNIFAPIVFYQSFDFGKDAPCLSEVYDSIVWKSSHSPNSFKVFSHSNYARYVETTFFKWAHVYYSPGTYKTYLLGYKNNEIIYSSDTISIDITNKKDFLAFNWKDVTDSDFTTGYANNLDGYYLSTQTHIHQGVPSVMLYAKNEKYEKGGSMKSKQILYNYINSFFSLPNYTATSDESLRKEFSTIFSFQEKNAIPLNIWLTPKAKIVLLRKDFKGLESEYKIYAEPGDLI
;
A
#
# COMPACT_ATOMS: atom_id res chain seq x y z
N MET A 1 -63.70 -7.50 -0.69
CA MET A 1 -63.95 -7.13 0.72
C MET A 1 -62.88 -6.15 1.16
N LYS A 2 -63.21 -4.85 1.21
CA LYS A 2 -62.33 -3.76 1.66
C LYS A 2 -62.71 -3.41 3.10
N LYS A 3 -61.75 -3.40 4.02
CA LYS A 3 -61.97 -2.88 5.39
C LYS A 3 -61.37 -1.49 5.50
N ILE A 4 -62.24 -0.49 5.59
CA ILE A 4 -61.96 0.86 6.04
C ILE A 4 -62.13 0.84 7.56
N PHE A 5 -61.19 1.42 8.32
CA PHE A 5 -61.43 1.77 9.71
C PHE A 5 -60.81 3.13 10.05
N TYR A 6 -61.52 3.83 10.93
CA TYR A 6 -61.64 5.27 11.04
C TYR A 6 -60.51 5.97 11.81
N CYS A 7 -60.26 7.23 11.43
CA CYS A 7 -59.64 8.26 12.25
C CYS A 7 -60.38 8.45 13.57
N PHE A 8 -59.65 8.52 14.69
CA PHE A 8 -60.10 9.22 15.89
C PHE A 8 -59.06 10.25 16.29
N LEU A 9 -59.49 11.50 16.19
CA LEU A 9 -58.81 12.72 16.58
C LEU A 9 -59.40 13.10 17.94
N LEU A 10 -58.58 13.14 19.00
CA LEU A 10 -58.99 13.65 20.30
C LEU A 10 -57.95 14.65 20.81
N LEU A 11 -58.23 15.92 20.48
CA LEU A 11 -57.70 17.11 21.11
C LEU A 11 -58.48 17.33 22.41
N THR A 12 -57.78 17.40 23.54
CA THR A 12 -58.27 18.14 24.72
C THR A 12 -57.12 18.91 25.35
N PHE A 13 -57.22 20.24 25.25
CA PHE A 13 -56.49 21.24 26.02
C PHE A 13 -56.80 21.10 27.52
N PHE A 14 -55.78 21.15 28.38
CA PHE A 14 -55.93 21.66 29.75
C PHE A 14 -54.71 22.52 30.14
N VAL A 15 -55.02 23.82 30.20
CA VAL A 15 -54.48 24.95 30.99
C VAL A 15 -53.15 24.86 31.73
N LEU A 16 -52.40 25.95 31.51
CA LEU A 16 -51.32 26.51 32.30
C LEU A 16 -51.60 26.52 33.81
N SER A 17 -50.64 26.02 34.59
CA SER A 17 -50.39 26.50 35.95
C SER A 17 -48.89 26.76 36.10
N CYS A 18 -48.53 28.05 36.15
CA CYS A 18 -47.23 28.50 36.62
C CYS A 18 -47.26 28.48 38.15
N SER A 19 -46.45 27.63 38.79
CA SER A 19 -45.88 27.96 40.09
C SER A 19 -44.38 28.17 39.90
N LYS A 20 -43.94 29.42 40.07
CA LYS A 20 -42.54 29.76 40.35
C LYS A 20 -42.23 29.31 41.77
N GLU A 21 -41.16 28.57 41.94
CA GLU A 21 -40.29 28.49 43.13
C GLU A 21 -38.97 27.93 42.59
N GLU A 22 -38.05 28.84 42.26
CA GLU A 22 -36.88 29.23 43.06
C GLU A 22 -35.72 28.26 42.88
N ALA A 23 -34.59 28.86 42.49
CA ALA A 23 -33.36 28.20 42.16
C ALA A 23 -32.66 27.73 43.44
N ASP A 24 -32.32 26.44 43.49
CA ASP A 24 -31.15 25.99 44.22
C ASP A 24 -30.07 25.62 43.20
N MET A 25 -29.16 26.59 43.00
CA MET A 25 -27.79 26.29 42.60
C MET A 25 -27.06 25.81 43.85
N ASP A 26 -26.88 24.50 44.00
CA ASP A 26 -25.57 23.92 44.34
C ASP A 26 -25.62 22.41 44.19
N GLY A 27 -24.58 21.89 43.57
CA GLY A 27 -24.52 20.54 43.05
C GLY A 27 -23.52 20.48 41.92
N SER A 28 -22.34 21.10 42.13
CA SER A 28 -21.13 20.79 41.40
C SER A 28 -20.79 19.30 41.60
N GLN A 29 -21.53 18.42 40.94
CA GLN A 29 -20.98 17.15 40.53
C GLN A 29 -20.00 17.48 39.42
N ASN A 30 -18.73 17.53 39.78
CA ASN A 30 -17.67 17.14 38.87
C ASN A 30 -18.09 15.77 38.31
N LYS A 31 -18.76 15.75 37.16
CA LYS A 31 -18.63 14.62 36.25
C LYS A 31 -17.16 14.65 35.89
N GLU A 32 -16.38 13.86 36.63
CA GLU A 32 -15.17 13.29 36.06
C GLU A 32 -15.59 12.81 34.68
N THR A 33 -15.09 13.49 33.65
CA THR A 33 -15.25 13.04 32.28
C THR A 33 -14.58 11.69 32.26
N GLU A 34 -15.37 10.63 32.40
CA GLU A 34 -14.90 9.26 32.32
C GLU A 34 -14.12 9.19 31.02
N ASN A 35 -12.82 8.97 31.13
CA ASN A 35 -11.91 9.04 30.00
C ASN A 35 -12.36 7.91 29.08
N LYS A 36 -13.10 8.26 28.03
CA LYS A 36 -13.66 7.30 27.08
C LYS A 36 -12.50 6.71 26.27
N GLU A 37 -11.80 5.75 26.86
CA GLU A 37 -10.57 5.19 26.32
C GLU A 37 -10.94 4.04 25.36
N ILE A 38 -10.86 4.29 24.05
CA ILE A 38 -10.87 3.21 23.05
C ILE A 38 -9.42 2.86 22.74
N LYS A 39 -9.01 1.63 23.03
CA LYS A 39 -7.67 1.13 22.65
C LYS A 39 -7.71 0.53 21.26
N ILE A 40 -6.66 0.80 20.48
CA ILE A 40 -6.53 0.31 19.11
C ILE A 40 -5.57 -0.86 19.10
N ILE A 41 -6.03 -2.00 18.59
CA ILE A 41 -5.23 -3.21 18.45
C ILE A 41 -4.86 -3.37 16.98
N LEU A 42 -3.56 -3.57 16.71
CA LEU A 42 -3.04 -3.86 15.38
C LEU A 42 -2.60 -5.33 15.30
N GLU A 43 -3.08 -6.03 14.29
CA GLU A 43 -2.68 -7.41 14.01
C GLU A 43 -2.26 -7.59 12.55
N ALA A 44 -1.49 -8.63 12.28
CA ALA A 44 -1.12 -9.03 10.92
C ALA A 44 -1.44 -10.52 10.71
N GLU A 45 -1.90 -10.88 9.51
CA GLU A 45 -2.19 -12.27 9.13
C GLU A 45 -0.96 -13.18 9.20
N THR A 46 0.22 -12.61 8.92
CA THR A 46 1.51 -13.26 9.05
C THR A 46 2.53 -12.26 9.56
N SER A 47 3.51 -12.75 10.31
CA SER A 47 4.67 -11.96 10.74
C SER A 47 5.84 -12.03 9.75
N SER A 48 5.75 -12.85 8.69
CA SER A 48 6.82 -12.94 7.70
C SER A 48 6.34 -13.28 6.29
N GLN A 49 7.05 -12.78 5.29
CA GLN A 49 6.76 -13.07 3.88
C GLN A 49 7.97 -12.80 2.96
N ASN A 50 7.92 -13.25 1.70
CA ASN A 50 8.83 -12.76 0.66
C ASN A 50 8.41 -11.35 0.20
N ILE A 51 9.33 -10.56 -0.35
CA ILE A 51 8.99 -9.35 -1.09
C ILE A 51 7.92 -9.66 -2.15
N PHE A 52 7.10 -8.65 -2.47
CA PHE A 52 5.98 -8.73 -3.42
C PHE A 52 4.78 -9.59 -3.02
N ALA A 53 4.88 -10.41 -1.97
CA ALA A 53 3.70 -11.07 -1.43
C ALA A 53 3.01 -10.16 -0.39
N PRO A 54 1.68 -10.04 -0.43
CA PRO A 54 0.94 -9.12 0.43
C PRO A 54 0.94 -9.60 1.88
N ILE A 55 1.05 -8.64 2.79
CA ILE A 55 0.74 -8.84 4.20
C ILE A 55 -0.54 -8.09 4.50
N VAL A 56 -1.49 -8.81 5.05
CA VAL A 56 -2.78 -8.27 5.46
C VAL A 56 -2.69 -7.86 6.92
N PHE A 57 -3.07 -6.62 7.20
CA PHE A 57 -3.19 -6.06 8.53
C PHE A 57 -4.66 -5.88 8.90
N TYR A 58 -4.92 -5.95 10.19
CA TYR A 58 -6.24 -5.74 10.78
C TYR A 58 -6.13 -4.71 11.90
N GLN A 59 -7.18 -3.91 12.03
CA GLN A 59 -7.39 -3.12 13.24
C GLN A 59 -8.67 -3.57 13.93
N SER A 60 -8.60 -3.69 15.26
CA SER A 60 -9.75 -3.90 16.13
C SER A 60 -9.68 -2.92 17.29
N PHE A 61 -10.79 -2.80 18.01
CA PHE A 61 -10.97 -1.79 19.04
C PHE A 61 -11.47 -2.45 20.32
N ASP A 62 -10.80 -2.15 21.43
CA ASP A 62 -11.32 -2.45 22.76
C ASP A 62 -12.10 -1.22 23.23
N PHE A 63 -13.42 -1.38 23.24
CA PHE A 63 -14.40 -0.32 23.40
C PHE A 63 -14.79 -0.07 24.88
N GLY A 64 -14.34 -0.90 25.82
CA GLY A 64 -14.77 -0.81 27.22
C GLY A 64 -16.27 -1.04 27.43
N LYS A 65 -16.76 -0.81 28.65
CA LYS A 65 -18.18 -1.06 29.03
C LYS A 65 -19.17 0.02 28.53
N ASP A 66 -18.70 1.26 28.34
CA ASP A 66 -19.52 2.41 27.93
C ASP A 66 -18.92 3.10 26.69
N ALA A 67 -18.79 2.29 25.64
CA ALA A 67 -18.07 2.63 24.42
C ALA A 67 -18.60 3.87 23.70
N PRO A 68 -17.82 4.96 23.60
CA PRO A 68 -18.20 6.04 22.69
C PRO A 68 -18.12 5.58 21.23
N CYS A 69 -18.71 6.36 20.32
CA CYS A 69 -18.38 6.22 18.91
C CYS A 69 -16.89 6.51 18.70
N LEU A 70 -16.22 5.78 17.79
CA LEU A 70 -14.79 5.95 17.50
C LEU A 70 -14.42 7.40 17.14
N SER A 71 -15.34 8.08 16.45
CA SER A 71 -15.25 9.50 16.06
C SER A 71 -15.27 10.50 17.23
N GLU A 72 -15.80 10.11 18.38
CA GLU A 72 -15.73 10.95 19.59
C GLU A 72 -14.31 10.98 20.15
N VAL A 73 -13.58 9.86 20.04
CA VAL A 73 -12.23 9.69 20.59
C VAL A 73 -11.16 10.15 19.60
N TYR A 74 -11.26 9.72 18.34
CA TYR A 74 -10.26 10.00 17.30
C TYR A 74 -10.85 10.81 16.15
N ASP A 75 -10.07 11.74 15.62
CA ASP A 75 -10.35 12.38 14.33
C ASP A 75 -9.76 11.56 13.17
N SER A 76 -8.65 10.86 13.41
CA SER A 76 -8.08 9.92 12.45
C SER A 76 -7.19 8.88 13.11
N ILE A 77 -7.03 7.74 12.45
CA ILE A 77 -6.03 6.72 12.79
C ILE A 77 -5.21 6.46 11.54
N VAL A 78 -3.90 6.40 11.72
CA VAL A 78 -2.97 6.11 10.62
C VAL A 78 -2.09 4.92 10.96
N TRP A 79 -1.85 4.09 9.95
CA TRP A 79 -0.87 3.04 9.95
C TRP A 79 0.48 3.55 9.49
N LYS A 80 1.54 3.18 10.23
CA LYS A 80 2.92 3.51 9.91
C LYS A 80 3.77 2.24 9.86
N SER A 81 4.79 2.27 9.02
CA SER A 81 5.78 1.20 8.89
C SER A 81 7.16 1.83 8.77
N SER A 82 8.16 1.26 9.45
CA SER A 82 9.47 1.88 9.65
C SER A 82 10.29 2.13 8.37
N HIS A 83 9.89 1.58 7.22
CA HIS A 83 10.59 1.76 5.95
C HIS A 83 10.20 3.03 5.19
N SER A 84 9.12 3.70 5.57
CA SER A 84 8.63 4.89 4.89
C SER A 84 8.26 5.98 5.91
N PRO A 85 8.57 7.26 5.64
CA PRO A 85 8.11 8.36 6.49
C PRO A 85 6.60 8.58 6.38
N ASN A 86 5.99 8.10 5.30
CA ASN A 86 4.58 8.25 5.00
C ASN A 86 3.70 7.40 5.93
N SER A 87 2.40 7.61 5.83
CA SER A 87 1.40 6.89 6.64
C SER A 87 0.17 6.60 5.80
N PHE A 88 -0.47 5.47 6.07
CA PHE A 88 -1.74 5.11 5.45
C PHE A 88 -2.87 5.42 6.42
N LYS A 89 -3.83 6.25 6.00
CA LYS A 89 -4.97 6.62 6.84
C LYS A 89 -6.00 5.49 6.82
N VAL A 90 -6.13 4.79 7.96
CA VAL A 90 -7.04 3.64 8.14
C VAL A 90 -8.36 4.04 8.79
N PHE A 91 -8.40 5.20 9.44
CA PHE A 91 -9.64 5.82 9.91
C PHE A 91 -9.59 7.33 9.70
N SER A 92 -10.72 7.91 9.32
CA SER A 92 -10.92 9.36 9.46
C SER A 92 -12.37 9.74 9.64
N HIS A 93 -12.56 10.69 10.53
CA HIS A 93 -13.79 11.39 10.79
C HIS A 93 -13.62 12.89 10.49
N SER A 94 -14.68 13.54 10.02
CA SER A 94 -14.72 14.99 9.81
C SER A 94 -16.06 15.53 10.23
N ASN A 95 -16.05 16.58 11.05
CA ASN A 95 -17.25 17.26 11.55
C ASN A 95 -17.97 18.09 10.47
N TYR A 96 -17.44 18.16 9.25
CA TYR A 96 -18.09 18.85 8.15
C TYR A 96 -19.17 17.94 7.54
N ALA A 97 -20.41 18.46 7.48
CA ALA A 97 -21.65 17.78 7.08
C ALA A 97 -21.70 17.08 5.70
N ARG A 98 -20.57 17.00 4.96
CA ARG A 98 -20.44 16.33 3.66
C ARG A 98 -19.41 15.19 3.64
N TYR A 99 -18.70 14.90 4.73
CA TYR A 99 -17.66 13.87 4.74
C TYR A 99 -18.16 12.58 5.42
N VAL A 100 -17.98 11.48 4.69
CA VAL A 100 -18.28 10.11 5.13
C VAL A 100 -17.14 9.63 6.03
N GLU A 101 -17.49 8.99 7.15
CA GLU A 101 -16.53 8.26 7.96
C GLU A 101 -15.89 7.15 7.12
N THR A 102 -14.56 7.17 7.01
CA THR A 102 -13.83 6.09 6.33
C THR A 102 -13.15 5.24 7.38
N THR A 103 -13.44 3.94 7.37
CA THR A 103 -12.83 2.98 8.29
C THR A 103 -12.38 1.74 7.52
N PHE A 104 -11.08 1.48 7.52
CA PHE A 104 -10.46 0.27 7.01
C PHE A 104 -10.17 -0.67 8.18
N PHE A 105 -11.03 -1.66 8.40
CA PHE A 105 -10.78 -2.73 9.38
C PHE A 105 -9.69 -3.71 8.93
N LYS A 106 -9.42 -3.75 7.62
CA LYS A 106 -8.43 -4.62 6.98
C LYS A 106 -7.80 -3.88 5.80
N TRP A 107 -6.49 -4.01 5.63
CA TRP A 107 -5.78 -3.55 4.43
C TRP A 107 -4.61 -4.47 4.11
N ALA A 108 -4.21 -4.54 2.84
CA ALA A 108 -3.03 -5.28 2.41
C ALA A 108 -1.91 -4.31 2.05
N HIS A 109 -0.67 -4.65 2.38
CA HIS A 109 0.51 -3.90 1.99
C HIS A 109 1.60 -4.84 1.49
N VAL A 110 2.30 -4.42 0.45
CA VAL A 110 3.38 -5.16 -0.17
C VAL A 110 4.71 -4.45 0.05
N TYR A 111 5.66 -5.15 0.65
CA TYR A 111 7.03 -4.68 0.82
C TYR A 111 7.88 -5.02 -0.40
N TYR A 112 8.71 -4.07 -0.84
CA TYR A 112 9.58 -4.25 -2.01
C TYR A 112 11.00 -4.66 -1.65
N SER A 113 11.43 -4.41 -0.43
CA SER A 113 12.78 -4.73 0.04
C SER A 113 12.72 -5.72 1.21
N PRO A 114 13.74 -6.57 1.38
CA PRO A 114 13.87 -7.43 2.54
C PRO A 114 14.32 -6.62 3.76
N GLY A 115 13.98 -7.13 4.94
CA GLY A 115 14.30 -6.51 6.21
C GLY A 115 13.23 -6.80 7.26
N THR A 116 13.51 -6.39 8.49
CA THR A 116 12.53 -6.43 9.58
C THR A 116 11.92 -5.05 9.74
N TYR A 117 10.61 -4.97 9.55
CA TYR A 117 9.85 -3.73 9.59
C TYR A 117 9.00 -3.65 10.84
N LYS A 118 9.12 -2.54 11.56
CA LYS A 118 8.28 -2.23 12.71
C LYS A 118 7.06 -1.45 12.25
N THR A 119 5.88 -1.85 12.69
CA THR A 119 4.63 -1.23 12.29
C THR A 119 3.66 -1.09 13.44
N TYR A 120 2.89 0.00 13.43
CA TYR A 120 2.03 0.44 14.52
C TYR A 120 0.94 1.39 13.98
N LEU A 121 -0.10 1.61 14.79
CA LEU A 121 -1.16 2.58 14.56
C LEU A 121 -0.97 3.78 15.48
N LEU A 122 -1.24 4.98 14.95
CA LEU A 122 -1.31 6.21 15.73
C LEU A 122 -2.72 6.79 15.64
N GLY A 123 -3.33 7.04 16.79
CA GLY A 123 -4.62 7.72 16.92
C GLY A 123 -4.44 9.21 17.17
N TYR A 124 -5.12 10.03 16.38
CA TYR A 124 -5.04 11.49 16.45
C TYR A 124 -6.34 12.13 16.92
N LYS A 125 -6.24 13.18 17.73
CA LYS A 125 -7.33 14.08 18.12
C LYS A 125 -6.80 15.51 18.15
N ASN A 126 -7.51 16.46 17.53
CA ASN A 126 -7.10 17.87 17.48
C ASN A 126 -5.65 18.06 16.99
N ASN A 127 -5.23 17.27 15.99
CA ASN A 127 -3.87 17.20 15.44
C ASN A 127 -2.77 16.70 16.40
N GLU A 128 -3.11 16.22 17.58
CA GLU A 128 -2.18 15.60 18.52
C GLU A 128 -2.30 14.07 18.50
N ILE A 129 -1.19 13.37 18.72
CA ILE A 129 -1.19 11.92 18.90
C ILE A 129 -1.63 11.65 20.34
N ILE A 130 -2.79 11.02 20.49
CA ILE A 130 -3.34 10.68 21.81
C ILE A 130 -3.20 9.19 22.13
N TYR A 131 -2.87 8.36 21.13
CA TYR A 131 -2.68 6.92 21.31
C TYR A 131 -1.68 6.36 20.31
N SER A 132 -0.91 5.36 20.76
CA SER A 132 -0.10 4.49 19.91
C SER A 132 -0.42 3.04 20.26
N SER A 133 -0.69 2.21 19.26
CA SER A 133 -0.82 0.77 19.47
C SER A 133 0.53 0.16 19.87
N ASP A 134 0.48 -1.10 20.29
CA ASP A 134 1.66 -1.95 20.30
C ASP A 134 2.29 -2.01 18.90
N THR A 135 3.62 -2.12 18.89
CA THR A 135 4.39 -2.28 17.66
C THR A 135 4.56 -3.76 17.35
N ILE A 136 4.16 -4.17 16.16
CA ILE A 136 4.45 -5.51 15.64
C ILE A 136 5.61 -5.46 14.66
N SER A 137 6.35 -6.56 14.55
CA SER A 137 7.49 -6.71 13.63
C SER A 137 7.14 -7.67 12.50
N ILE A 138 7.54 -7.30 11.29
CA ILE A 138 7.27 -8.02 10.06
C ILE A 138 8.59 -8.33 9.36
N ASP A 139 8.90 -9.60 9.15
CA ASP A 139 10.12 -10.05 8.51
C ASP A 139 9.92 -10.33 7.02
N ILE A 140 10.59 -9.54 6.18
CA ILE A 140 10.52 -9.66 4.73
C ILE A 140 11.82 -10.25 4.18
N THR A 141 11.68 -11.26 3.33
CA THR A 141 12.80 -11.98 2.71
C THR A 141 12.80 -11.82 1.20
N ASN A 142 13.92 -12.14 0.55
CA ASN A 142 14.01 -12.27 -0.90
C ASN A 142 14.78 -13.55 -1.23
N LYS A 143 14.08 -14.69 -1.23
CA LYS A 143 14.71 -16.02 -1.29
C LYS A 143 14.53 -16.75 -2.63
N LYS A 144 13.70 -16.19 -3.50
CA LYS A 144 13.37 -16.81 -4.79
C LYS A 144 14.47 -16.54 -5.82
N ASP A 145 14.35 -17.12 -7.02
CA ASP A 145 15.39 -17.02 -8.03
C ASP A 145 15.53 -15.59 -8.58
N PHE A 146 14.40 -14.92 -8.79
CA PHE A 146 14.34 -13.50 -9.13
C PHE A 146 13.12 -12.84 -8.50
N LEU A 147 13.37 -12.00 -7.48
CA LEU A 147 12.35 -11.25 -6.74
C LEU A 147 11.23 -12.13 -6.16
N ALA A 148 10.07 -12.17 -6.84
CA ALA A 148 8.91 -12.95 -6.44
C ALA A 148 8.78 -14.31 -7.13
N PHE A 149 9.76 -14.69 -7.97
CA PHE A 149 9.63 -15.81 -8.89
C PHE A 149 10.74 -16.83 -8.70
N ASN A 150 10.36 -18.11 -8.61
CA ASN A 150 11.27 -19.20 -8.97
C ASN A 150 11.04 -19.50 -10.44
N TRP A 151 12.11 -19.70 -11.21
CA TRP A 151 11.98 -19.81 -12.68
C TRP A 151 11.09 -20.97 -13.12
N LYS A 152 11.14 -22.09 -12.38
CA LYS A 152 10.31 -23.28 -12.63
C LYS A 152 8.81 -23.05 -12.44
N ASP A 153 8.43 -22.03 -11.67
CA ASP A 153 7.03 -21.72 -11.33
C ASP A 153 6.47 -20.60 -12.24
N VAL A 154 7.30 -20.04 -13.13
CA VAL A 154 6.90 -18.98 -14.06
C VAL A 154 6.05 -19.57 -15.17
N THR A 155 4.89 -18.94 -15.40
CA THR A 155 3.99 -19.23 -16.53
C THR A 155 3.77 -17.99 -17.37
N ASP A 156 3.32 -18.19 -18.62
CA ASP A 156 2.97 -17.09 -19.51
C ASP A 156 1.74 -16.34 -18.95
N SER A 157 1.76 -15.00 -18.98
CA SER A 157 0.66 -14.17 -18.50
C SER A 157 0.51 -12.89 -19.32
N ASP A 158 -0.66 -12.72 -19.91
CA ASP A 158 -1.05 -11.47 -20.56
C ASP A 158 -1.29 -10.33 -19.56
N PHE A 159 -1.47 -10.65 -18.27
CA PHE A 159 -1.75 -9.67 -17.22
C PHE A 159 -0.48 -9.17 -16.54
N THR A 160 -0.46 -7.86 -16.32
CA THR A 160 0.50 -7.23 -15.40
C THR A 160 -0.03 -7.30 -13.97
N THR A 161 0.75 -7.85 -13.06
CA THR A 161 0.45 -7.88 -11.62
C THR A 161 1.03 -6.65 -10.95
N GLY A 162 0.17 -5.78 -10.42
CA GLY A 162 0.58 -4.64 -9.60
C GLY A 162 0.73 -5.00 -8.13
N TYR A 163 1.74 -4.46 -7.47
CA TYR A 163 1.99 -4.67 -6.06
C TYR A 163 1.59 -3.43 -5.27
N ALA A 164 0.57 -3.54 -4.42
CA ALA A 164 0.02 -2.39 -3.69
C ALA A 164 0.91 -2.03 -2.48
N ASN A 165 1.61 -0.91 -2.59
CA ASN A 165 2.30 -0.27 -1.47
C ASN A 165 1.55 1.01 -1.08
N ASN A 166 0.82 0.95 0.04
CA ASN A 166 0.00 2.07 0.51
C ASN A 166 0.80 3.28 1.06
N LEU A 167 2.14 3.23 1.07
CA LEU A 167 2.99 4.27 1.63
C LEU A 167 3.80 5.02 0.56
N ASP A 168 3.99 4.45 -0.62
CA ASP A 168 4.85 5.03 -1.65
C ASP A 168 4.05 5.40 -2.91
N GLY A 169 4.41 6.53 -3.54
CA GLY A 169 3.69 7.04 -4.71
C GLY A 169 3.99 6.32 -6.02
N TYR A 170 5.08 5.55 -6.08
CA TYR A 170 5.40 4.67 -7.20
C TYR A 170 5.14 3.22 -6.78
N TYR A 171 4.39 2.50 -7.61
CA TYR A 171 4.18 1.07 -7.43
C TYR A 171 5.05 0.26 -8.38
N LEU A 172 5.46 -0.91 -7.92
CA LEU A 172 6.11 -1.90 -8.76
C LEU A 172 5.07 -2.85 -9.33
N SER A 173 5.32 -3.32 -10.55
CA SER A 173 4.47 -4.30 -11.19
C SER A 173 5.28 -5.23 -12.06
N THR A 174 4.83 -6.47 -12.22
CA THR A 174 5.53 -7.47 -13.01
C THR A 174 4.62 -8.11 -14.04
N GLN A 175 5.24 -8.62 -15.08
CA GLN A 175 4.58 -9.44 -16.08
C GLN A 175 5.50 -10.60 -16.45
N THR A 176 4.94 -11.80 -16.59
CA THR A 176 5.70 -13.01 -16.89
C THR A 176 5.43 -13.49 -18.30
N HIS A 177 6.48 -14.00 -18.97
CA HIS A 177 6.39 -14.53 -20.31
C HIS A 177 7.21 -15.81 -20.47
N ILE A 178 6.78 -16.71 -21.36
CA ILE A 178 7.62 -17.81 -21.86
C ILE A 178 8.05 -17.49 -23.29
N HIS A 179 9.32 -17.15 -23.49
CA HIS A 179 9.88 -16.86 -24.82
C HIS A 179 10.74 -18.03 -25.29
N GLN A 180 10.31 -18.73 -26.34
CA GLN A 180 11.03 -19.88 -26.92
C GLN A 180 11.36 -20.97 -25.88
N GLY A 181 10.46 -21.17 -24.90
CA GLY A 181 10.65 -22.13 -23.81
C GLY A 181 11.44 -21.59 -22.62
N VAL A 182 11.95 -20.35 -22.67
CA VAL A 182 12.66 -19.71 -21.57
C VAL A 182 11.68 -18.84 -20.76
N PRO A 183 11.53 -19.09 -19.44
CA PRO A 183 10.73 -18.23 -18.59
C PRO A 183 11.38 -16.87 -18.41
N SER A 184 10.56 -15.83 -18.30
CA SER A 184 11.05 -14.47 -18.13
C SER A 184 10.11 -13.61 -17.32
N VAL A 185 10.68 -12.60 -16.67
CA VAL A 185 9.97 -11.63 -15.84
C VAL A 185 10.32 -10.22 -16.33
N MET A 186 9.29 -9.43 -16.62
CA MET A 186 9.40 -7.99 -16.75
C MET A 186 9.01 -7.31 -15.45
N LEU A 187 9.75 -6.28 -15.06
CA LEU A 187 9.44 -5.42 -13.91
C LEU A 187 9.35 -3.96 -14.36
N TYR A 188 8.29 -3.29 -13.92
CA TYR A 188 7.97 -1.91 -14.21
C TYR A 188 7.85 -1.12 -12.91
N ALA A 189 8.25 0.14 -12.94
CA ALA A 189 7.93 1.12 -11.91
C ALA A 189 6.98 2.15 -12.52
N LYS A 190 5.82 2.35 -11.90
CA LYS A 190 4.77 3.23 -12.42
C LYS A 190 4.24 4.13 -11.32
N ASN A 191 3.74 5.30 -11.72
CA ASN A 191 2.97 6.20 -10.87
C ASN A 191 1.51 6.12 -11.33
N GLU A 192 0.57 6.13 -10.39
CA GLU A 192 -0.86 6.19 -10.71
C GLU A 192 -1.24 7.50 -11.43
N LYS A 193 -0.53 8.58 -11.09
CA LYS A 193 -0.75 9.90 -11.68
C LYS A 193 0.31 10.19 -12.71
N TYR A 194 -0.11 10.81 -13.82
CA TYR A 194 0.84 11.35 -14.78
C TYR A 194 1.75 12.38 -14.10
N GLU A 195 3.05 12.18 -14.25
CA GLU A 195 4.11 13.06 -13.76
C GLU A 195 5.02 13.37 -14.95
N LYS A 196 5.20 14.66 -15.28
CA LYS A 196 6.13 15.06 -16.35
C LYS A 196 7.54 14.62 -15.98
N GLY A 197 8.22 13.88 -16.86
CA GLY A 197 9.52 13.27 -16.56
C GLY A 197 9.42 12.01 -15.69
N GLY A 198 8.22 11.47 -15.49
CA GLY A 198 7.99 10.24 -14.74
C GLY A 198 8.70 9.03 -15.35
N SER A 199 8.92 9.02 -16.67
CA SER A 199 9.74 8.00 -17.34
C SER A 199 11.17 7.93 -16.79
N MET A 200 11.85 9.07 -16.65
CA MET A 200 13.22 9.12 -16.15
C MET A 200 13.29 8.73 -14.66
N LYS A 201 12.27 9.08 -13.88
CA LYS A 201 12.13 8.65 -12.49
C LYS A 201 11.91 7.15 -12.38
N SER A 202 11.10 6.57 -13.28
CA SER A 202 10.90 5.12 -13.38
C SER A 202 12.22 4.41 -13.71
N LYS A 203 13.02 4.93 -14.64
CA LYS A 203 14.38 4.44 -14.93
C LYS A 203 15.25 4.40 -13.67
N GLN A 204 15.30 5.51 -12.91
CA GLN A 204 16.11 5.61 -11.69
C GLN A 204 15.63 4.63 -10.61
N ILE A 205 14.32 4.51 -10.41
CA ILE A 205 13.74 3.55 -9.46
C ILE A 205 14.16 2.13 -9.82
N LEU A 206 13.99 1.71 -11.07
CA LEU A 206 14.36 0.37 -11.53
C LEU A 206 15.85 0.10 -11.38
N TYR A 207 16.70 1.04 -11.81
CA TYR A 207 18.16 0.92 -11.70
C TYR A 207 18.61 0.78 -10.24
N ASN A 208 18.14 1.68 -9.36
CA ASN A 208 18.49 1.66 -7.94
C ASN A 208 17.96 0.39 -7.25
N TYR A 209 16.75 -0.02 -7.61
CA TYR A 209 16.11 -1.20 -7.05
C TYR A 209 16.90 -2.47 -7.40
N ILE A 210 17.25 -2.70 -8.66
CA ILE A 210 18.06 -3.86 -9.06
C ILE A 210 19.45 -3.83 -8.42
N ASN A 211 20.10 -2.66 -8.38
CA ASN A 211 21.40 -2.52 -7.72
C ASN A 211 21.35 -2.84 -6.22
N SER A 212 20.22 -2.58 -5.54
CA SER A 212 20.08 -2.90 -4.12
C SER A 212 20.15 -4.41 -3.82
N PHE A 213 19.93 -5.27 -4.83
CA PHE A 213 19.99 -6.73 -4.70
C PHE A 213 21.22 -7.36 -5.35
N PHE A 214 21.66 -6.81 -6.49
CA PHE A 214 22.58 -7.50 -7.40
C PHE A 214 23.87 -6.72 -7.65
N SER A 215 24.18 -5.72 -6.82
CA SER A 215 25.34 -4.83 -6.98
C SER A 215 25.31 -4.04 -8.30
N LEU A 216 26.44 -3.44 -8.69
CA LEU A 216 26.52 -2.65 -9.92
C LEU A 216 26.44 -3.54 -11.18
N PRO A 217 25.93 -3.00 -12.31
CA PRO A 217 25.83 -3.75 -13.56
C PRO A 217 27.19 -4.19 -14.09
N ASN A 218 27.24 -5.39 -14.67
CA ASN A 218 28.40 -5.91 -15.38
C ASN A 218 28.68 -5.12 -16.67
N TYR A 219 27.62 -4.64 -17.32
CA TYR A 219 27.72 -3.81 -18.52
C TYR A 219 26.83 -2.58 -18.40
N THR A 220 27.35 -1.42 -18.82
CA THR A 220 26.62 -0.15 -18.86
C THR A 220 26.81 0.50 -20.22
N ALA A 221 25.71 0.93 -20.84
CA ALA A 221 25.72 1.55 -22.15
C ALA A 221 26.40 2.92 -22.10
N THR A 222 27.30 3.15 -23.06
CA THR A 222 27.91 4.47 -23.34
C THR A 222 27.24 5.16 -24.52
N SER A 223 26.50 4.39 -25.34
CA SER A 223 25.65 4.83 -26.45
C SER A 223 24.54 3.80 -26.72
N ASP A 224 23.54 4.16 -27.53
CA ASP A 224 22.39 3.28 -27.83
C ASP A 224 22.75 1.98 -28.59
N GLU A 225 23.94 1.91 -29.19
CA GLU A 225 24.43 0.71 -29.89
C GLU A 225 25.35 -0.15 -29.03
N SER A 226 25.95 0.45 -27.98
CA SER A 226 27.09 -0.11 -27.26
C SER A 226 26.84 -1.47 -26.59
N LEU A 227 25.60 -1.80 -26.22
CA LEU A 227 25.24 -3.07 -25.58
C LEU A 227 24.40 -3.99 -26.46
N ARG A 228 24.15 -3.65 -27.74
CA ARG A 228 23.25 -4.45 -28.59
C ARG A 228 23.79 -5.86 -28.84
N LYS A 229 25.11 -5.98 -29.03
CA LYS A 229 25.77 -7.26 -29.29
C LYS A 229 25.78 -8.15 -28.05
N GLU A 230 26.09 -7.58 -26.88
CA GLU A 230 26.06 -8.26 -25.60
C GLU A 230 24.64 -8.73 -25.30
N PHE A 231 23.65 -7.85 -25.46
CA PHE A 231 22.24 -8.19 -25.27
C PHE A 231 21.80 -9.34 -26.18
N SER A 232 22.15 -9.29 -27.48
CA SER A 232 21.79 -10.36 -28.42
C SER A 232 22.50 -11.69 -28.19
N THR A 233 23.65 -11.66 -27.52
CA THR A 233 24.42 -12.86 -27.19
C THR A 233 23.96 -13.49 -25.87
N ILE A 234 23.62 -12.65 -24.89
CA ILE A 234 23.34 -13.07 -23.51
C ILE A 234 21.89 -13.52 -23.34
N PHE A 235 20.93 -12.83 -23.98
CA PHE A 235 19.50 -13.06 -23.77
C PHE A 235 18.89 -13.87 -24.92
N SER A 236 18.00 -14.78 -24.56
CA SER A 236 17.28 -15.62 -25.53
C SER A 236 16.24 -14.82 -26.32
N PHE A 237 15.59 -13.86 -25.66
CA PHE A 237 14.59 -13.00 -26.27
C PHE A 237 15.09 -11.57 -26.45
N GLN A 238 14.77 -11.01 -27.62
CA GLN A 238 15.06 -9.62 -27.95
C GLN A 238 13.76 -8.91 -28.28
N GLU A 239 13.37 -7.98 -27.41
CA GLU A 239 12.22 -7.14 -27.70
C GLU A 239 12.54 -6.16 -28.85
N LYS A 240 11.65 -6.15 -29.84
CA LYS A 240 11.77 -5.26 -30.99
C LYS A 240 11.85 -3.80 -30.56
N ASN A 241 12.86 -3.10 -31.10
CA ASN A 241 13.15 -1.69 -30.85
C ASN A 241 13.54 -1.36 -29.40
N ALA A 242 13.79 -2.34 -28.54
CA ALA A 242 14.32 -2.10 -27.21
C ALA A 242 15.82 -1.74 -27.28
N ILE A 243 16.25 -0.90 -26.35
CA ILE A 243 17.62 -0.41 -26.22
C ILE A 243 18.15 -0.85 -24.85
N PRO A 244 19.12 -1.76 -24.78
CA PRO A 244 19.73 -2.18 -23.53
C PRO A 244 20.59 -1.07 -22.94
N LEU A 245 20.36 -0.75 -21.66
CA LEU A 245 21.08 0.30 -20.95
C LEU A 245 22.07 -0.25 -19.93
N ASN A 246 21.68 -1.29 -19.21
CA ASN A 246 22.49 -1.91 -18.17
C ASN A 246 22.20 -3.40 -18.12
N ILE A 247 23.22 -4.23 -17.95
CA ILE A 247 23.09 -5.69 -17.83
C ILE A 247 23.75 -6.14 -16.53
N TRP A 248 23.02 -6.94 -15.74
CA TRP A 248 23.52 -7.64 -14.57
C TRP A 248 23.49 -9.14 -14.83
N LEU A 249 24.60 -9.80 -14.51
CA LEU A 249 24.76 -11.23 -14.58
C LEU A 249 24.95 -11.74 -13.16
N THR A 250 24.05 -12.61 -12.75
CA THR A 250 24.06 -13.25 -11.44
C THR A 250 23.99 -14.76 -11.64
N PRO A 251 24.36 -15.57 -10.64
CA PRO A 251 24.23 -17.02 -10.76
C PRO A 251 22.81 -17.45 -11.13
N LYS A 252 21.79 -16.80 -10.55
CA LYS A 252 20.39 -17.20 -10.73
C LYS A 252 19.66 -16.50 -11.87
N ALA A 253 20.14 -15.35 -12.34
CA ALA A 253 19.42 -14.51 -13.28
C ALA A 253 20.34 -13.67 -14.16
N LYS A 254 19.96 -13.52 -15.44
CA LYS A 254 20.44 -12.49 -16.36
C LYS A 254 19.40 -11.39 -16.40
N ILE A 255 19.80 -10.15 -16.16
CA ILE A 255 18.89 -9.03 -15.96
C ILE A 255 19.34 -7.86 -16.84
N VAL A 256 18.40 -7.19 -17.51
CA VAL A 256 18.67 -6.01 -18.32
C VAL A 256 17.67 -4.90 -18.06
N LEU A 257 18.15 -3.67 -17.97
CA LEU A 257 17.32 -2.47 -18.03
C LEU A 257 17.18 -2.05 -19.49
N LEU A 258 15.94 -2.06 -19.98
CA LEU A 258 15.59 -1.69 -21.35
C LEU A 258 14.93 -0.32 -21.38
N ARG A 259 15.26 0.46 -22.42
CA ARG A 259 14.52 1.63 -22.86
C ARG A 259 13.75 1.29 -24.12
N LYS A 260 12.50 1.77 -24.22
CA LYS A 260 11.71 1.70 -25.44
C LYS A 260 11.15 3.08 -25.78
N ASP A 261 11.44 3.54 -26.98
CA ASP A 261 11.04 4.86 -27.44
C ASP A 261 9.74 4.76 -28.25
N PHE A 262 8.82 5.68 -27.99
CA PHE A 262 7.53 5.75 -28.66
C PHE A 262 7.36 7.11 -29.34
N LYS A 263 6.86 7.12 -30.57
CA LYS A 263 6.72 8.36 -31.35
C LYS A 263 5.74 9.31 -30.66
N GLY A 264 6.23 10.47 -30.23
CA GLY A 264 5.43 11.51 -29.59
C GLY A 264 5.08 11.25 -28.12
N LEU A 265 5.69 10.25 -27.49
CA LEU A 265 5.49 9.90 -26.09
C LEU A 265 6.84 9.82 -25.36
N GLU A 266 6.81 9.91 -24.02
CA GLU A 266 7.99 9.62 -23.21
C GLU A 266 8.42 8.15 -23.39
N SER A 267 9.73 7.89 -23.27
CA SER A 267 10.27 6.53 -23.30
C SER A 267 9.73 5.70 -22.14
N GLU A 268 9.49 4.42 -22.39
CA GLU A 268 9.23 3.45 -21.32
C GLU A 268 10.54 2.81 -20.88
N TYR A 269 10.66 2.57 -19.58
CA TYR A 269 11.77 1.84 -18.98
C TYR A 269 11.23 0.63 -18.24
N LYS A 270 11.90 -0.51 -18.41
CA LYS A 270 11.56 -1.75 -17.71
C LYS A 270 12.78 -2.62 -17.50
N ILE A 271 12.73 -3.44 -16.47
CA ILE A 271 13.67 -4.55 -16.31
C ILE A 271 13.11 -5.76 -17.05
N TYR A 272 13.97 -6.50 -17.73
CA TYR A 272 13.71 -7.83 -18.25
C TYR A 272 14.71 -8.80 -17.64
N ALA A 273 14.25 -9.97 -17.21
CA ALA A 273 15.10 -10.99 -16.62
C ALA A 273 14.76 -12.40 -17.13
N GLU A 274 15.81 -13.20 -17.32
CA GLU A 274 15.78 -14.63 -17.66
C GLU A 274 16.60 -15.41 -16.62
N PRO A 275 16.45 -16.74 -16.53
CA PRO A 275 17.32 -17.58 -15.73
C PRO A 275 18.81 -17.39 -16.06
N GLY A 276 19.65 -17.45 -15.03
CA GLY A 276 21.10 -17.47 -15.18
C GLY A 276 21.60 -18.79 -15.75
N ASP A 277 22.88 -18.83 -16.12
CA ASP A 277 23.50 -20.04 -16.70
C ASP A 277 23.90 -21.08 -15.63
N LEU A 278 23.70 -20.78 -14.34
CA LEU A 278 23.91 -21.68 -13.20
C LEU A 278 22.54 -22.06 -12.59
N ILE A 279 21.88 -23.07 -13.18
CA ILE A 279 20.75 -23.78 -12.57
C ILE A 279 21.18 -25.19 -12.24
#